data_AF-A0A9P1DB31-F1
#
_entry.id   AF-A0A9P1DB31-F1
#
_cell.length_a   1.000
_cell.length_b   1.000
_cell.length_c   1.000
_cell.angle_alpha   90.00
_cell.angle_beta   90.00
_cell.angle_gamma   90.00
#
_symmetry.space_group_name_H-M   'P 1'
#
loop_
_entity.id
_entity.type
_entity.pdbx_description
1 polymer ?
#
loop_
_entity_poly.entity_id
_entity_poly.type
_entity_poly.pdbx_seq_one_letter_code
_entity_poly.pdbx_strand_id
1 'polypeptide(L)'
;VSEAQANTAALESAKAFRAELVEKGILSEPKPRDPKFTSEVPGVKWRKNRQKWHVEITPKGGKKKIHGGLFTEKAAAEAKALEIVEKAGLQRQVKPVANLSELPVFQPKVPYPGVTWEQKSQQWHAQCRVAGANRHFTVKPKDHSEAELERSFQVAVAWRRKQEKENQKEKEKEINAVKSKVKPGRTIPSRPDGNAYGDELLGPNGGGISEAQADAAALEAAKAFRAELVEKGILSEPKPRDPNFTSEVLGVRWQKNQQKWRVEITPKGGKKKIHGGVFTEKAAAEAKALELVEKAGLQRQVKPVATLSELPVFHPKVPYPGVTWEQRSQQWHAQCQVAGANRHFRVKPKDHSEAELERSFQVAVAWRRKQEKENQKEKEKESKAVKSKVKPGRKQRK
;
A
#
# COMPACT_ATOMS: atom_id res chain seq x y z
N VAL A 1 22.40 6.74 -37.36
CA VAL A 1 22.88 6.08 -36.13
C VAL A 1 22.39 4.64 -36.18
N SER A 2 23.28 3.66 -36.17
CA SER A 2 22.86 2.25 -36.19
C SER A 2 22.15 1.89 -34.88
N GLU A 3 21.28 0.88 -34.90
CA GLU A 3 20.56 0.42 -33.70
C GLU A 3 21.53 0.06 -32.55
N ALA A 4 22.70 -0.49 -32.89
CA ALA A 4 23.77 -0.75 -31.94
C ALA A 4 24.30 0.54 -31.28
N GLN A 5 24.48 1.62 -32.04
CA GLN A 5 24.92 2.91 -31.49
C GLN A 5 23.84 3.54 -30.60
N ALA A 6 22.56 3.40 -30.97
CA ALA A 6 21.44 3.89 -30.17
C ALA A 6 21.32 3.14 -28.82
N ASN A 7 21.49 1.82 -28.84
CA ASN A 7 21.44 1.00 -27.62
C ASN A 7 22.61 1.30 -26.68
N THR A 8 23.82 1.53 -27.21
CA THR A 8 24.98 1.93 -26.40
C THR A 8 24.76 3.31 -25.76
N ALA A 9 24.28 4.28 -26.52
CA ALA A 9 23.97 5.62 -25.99
C ALA A 9 22.88 5.60 -24.91
N ALA A 10 21.85 4.78 -25.09
CA ALA A 10 20.80 4.59 -24.08
C ALA A 10 21.34 3.94 -22.79
N LEU A 11 22.23 2.94 -22.92
CA LEU A 11 22.87 2.29 -21.77
C LEU A 11 23.75 3.28 -20.98
N GLU A 12 24.52 4.13 -21.67
CA GLU A 12 25.35 5.15 -21.04
C GLU A 12 24.51 6.22 -20.34
N SER A 13 23.43 6.68 -20.99
CA SER A 13 22.48 7.62 -20.41
C SER A 13 21.82 7.05 -19.13
N ALA A 14 21.46 5.77 -19.14
CA ALA A 14 20.90 5.10 -17.96
C ALA A 14 21.92 4.95 -16.82
N LYS A 15 23.19 4.69 -17.13
CA LYS A 15 24.27 4.67 -16.14
C LYS A 15 24.49 6.05 -15.52
N ALA A 16 24.50 7.11 -16.33
CA ALA A 16 24.66 8.49 -15.88
C ALA A 16 23.50 8.92 -14.98
N PHE A 17 22.25 8.68 -15.40
CA PHE A 17 21.07 9.01 -14.59
C PHE A 17 21.05 8.27 -13.25
N ARG A 18 21.49 7.01 -13.24
CA ARG A 18 21.60 6.25 -11.99
C ARG A 18 22.68 6.83 -11.06
N ALA A 19 23.80 7.29 -11.60
CA ALA A 19 24.84 7.95 -10.80
C ALA A 19 24.32 9.25 -10.18
N GLU A 20 23.56 10.05 -10.92
CA GLU A 20 22.90 11.26 -10.41
C GLU A 20 21.94 10.96 -9.25
N LEU A 21 21.15 9.88 -9.34
CA LEU A 21 20.25 9.47 -8.26
C LEU A 21 21.01 9.01 -7.00
N VAL A 22 22.20 8.45 -7.18
CA VAL A 22 23.08 8.07 -6.07
C VAL A 22 23.67 9.32 -5.40
N GLU A 23 24.16 10.27 -6.18
CA GLU A 23 24.72 11.53 -5.70
C GLU A 23 23.69 12.35 -4.90
N LYS A 24 22.44 12.36 -5.36
CA LYS A 24 21.31 13.01 -4.66
C LYS A 24 20.86 12.27 -3.39
N GLY A 25 21.48 11.14 -3.04
CA GLY A 25 21.09 10.31 -1.88
C GLY A 25 19.72 9.65 -2.01
N ILE A 26 19.12 9.65 -3.22
CA ILE A 26 17.82 9.04 -3.50
C ILE A 26 17.98 7.52 -3.63
N LEU A 27 19.08 7.08 -4.23
CA LEU A 27 19.45 5.68 -4.37
C LEU A 27 20.73 5.40 -3.57
N SER A 28 20.78 4.33 -2.79
CA SER A 28 22.04 3.87 -2.23
C SER A 28 22.94 3.31 -3.35
N GLU A 29 24.25 3.57 -3.28
CA GLU A 29 25.21 2.88 -4.13
C GLU A 29 24.97 1.36 -4.08
N PRO A 30 25.01 0.67 -5.24
CA PRO A 30 25.01 -0.78 -5.22
C PRO A 30 26.22 -1.21 -4.40
N LYS A 31 25.97 -1.82 -3.24
CA LYS A 31 27.05 -2.36 -2.42
C LYS A 31 27.95 -3.20 -3.34
N PRO A 32 29.25 -2.88 -3.45
CA PRO A 32 30.15 -3.64 -4.29
C PRO A 32 29.98 -5.10 -3.93
N ARG A 33 29.59 -5.92 -4.90
CA ARG A 33 29.55 -7.37 -4.70
C ARG A 33 31.01 -7.77 -4.62
N ASP A 34 31.43 -8.30 -3.48
CA ASP A 34 32.78 -8.82 -3.31
C ASP A 34 33.09 -9.75 -4.49
N PRO A 35 33.99 -9.38 -5.41
CA PRO A 35 34.24 -10.14 -6.65
C PRO A 35 34.73 -11.57 -6.34
N LYS A 36 35.23 -11.77 -5.11
CA LYS A 36 35.67 -13.06 -4.56
C LYS A 36 34.54 -14.11 -4.46
N PHE A 37 33.26 -13.74 -4.48
CA PHE A 37 32.15 -14.66 -4.20
C PHE A 37 31.12 -14.79 -5.33
N THR A 38 31.42 -14.30 -6.53
CA THR A 38 30.58 -14.49 -7.72
C THR A 38 31.25 -15.42 -8.75
N SER A 39 30.46 -16.34 -9.30
CA SER A 39 30.84 -17.22 -10.40
C SER A 39 30.10 -16.82 -11.67
N GLU A 40 30.75 -16.99 -12.82
CA GLU A 40 30.16 -16.74 -14.14
C GLU A 40 29.28 -17.91 -14.60
N VAL A 41 29.50 -19.11 -14.05
CA VAL A 41 28.77 -20.32 -14.42
C VAL A 41 27.43 -20.37 -13.67
N PRO A 42 26.29 -20.42 -14.40
CA PRO A 42 24.97 -20.50 -13.78
C PRO A 42 24.84 -21.71 -12.84
N GLY A 43 24.36 -21.47 -11.62
CA GLY A 43 24.16 -22.52 -10.61
C GLY A 43 25.30 -22.67 -9.60
N VAL A 44 26.41 -21.96 -9.78
CA VAL A 44 27.51 -21.93 -8.82
C VAL A 44 27.35 -20.73 -7.88
N LYS A 45 27.23 -20.96 -6.56
CA LYS A 45 27.07 -19.90 -5.56
C LYS A 45 27.95 -20.11 -4.34
N TRP A 46 28.58 -19.05 -3.85
CA TRP A 46 29.29 -19.11 -2.57
C TRP A 46 28.31 -19.15 -1.39
N ARG A 47 28.43 -20.15 -0.53
CA ARG A 47 27.66 -20.23 0.73
C ARG A 47 28.50 -19.72 1.89
N LYS A 48 28.22 -18.49 2.34
CA LYS A 48 28.96 -17.82 3.43
C LYS A 48 29.04 -18.65 4.73
N ASN A 49 27.96 -19.34 5.09
CA ASN A 49 27.90 -20.15 6.32
C ASN A 49 28.76 -21.42 6.27
N ARG A 50 29.12 -21.91 5.09
CA ARG A 50 29.95 -23.10 4.90
C ARG A 50 31.35 -22.77 4.40
N GLN A 51 31.59 -21.50 4.03
CA GLN A 51 32.79 -21.04 3.34
C GLN A 51 33.17 -21.96 2.16
N LYS A 52 32.16 -22.37 1.37
CA LYS A 52 32.32 -23.28 0.24
C LYS A 52 31.44 -22.83 -0.93
N TRP A 53 31.91 -23.10 -2.15
CA TRP A 53 31.15 -23.00 -3.38
C TRP A 53 30.14 -24.14 -3.45
N HIS A 54 28.88 -23.83 -3.69
CA HIS A 54 27.79 -24.79 -3.80
C HIS A 54 27.27 -24.82 -5.22
N VAL A 55 27.24 -26.00 -5.82
CA VAL A 55 26.72 -26.21 -7.17
C VAL A 55 25.28 -26.70 -7.07
N GLU A 56 24.33 -25.90 -7.57
CA GLU A 56 22.90 -26.20 -7.58
C GLU A 56 22.30 -25.79 -8.92
N ILE A 57 22.01 -26.76 -9.76
CA ILE A 57 21.48 -26.53 -11.12
C ILE A 57 20.01 -26.90 -11.15
N THR A 58 19.18 -26.00 -11.69
CA THR A 58 17.76 -26.27 -11.91
C THR A 58 17.52 -26.38 -13.42
N PRO A 59 17.25 -27.60 -13.94
CA PRO A 59 16.89 -27.79 -15.35
C PRO A 59 15.67 -26.93 -15.72
N LYS A 60 15.63 -26.38 -16.95
CA LYS A 60 14.45 -25.63 -17.42
C LYS A 60 13.22 -26.54 -17.40
N GLY A 61 12.18 -26.13 -16.69
CA GLY A 61 10.94 -26.91 -16.54
C GLY A 61 10.97 -27.99 -15.44
N GLY A 62 12.12 -28.23 -14.82
CA GLY A 62 12.26 -29.17 -13.72
C GLY A 62 11.91 -28.56 -12.36
N LYS A 63 11.05 -29.21 -11.57
CA LYS A 63 10.87 -28.89 -10.14
C LYS A 63 12.03 -29.40 -9.29
N LYS A 64 12.73 -30.44 -9.75
CA LYS A 64 13.84 -31.07 -9.04
C LYS A 64 15.14 -30.34 -9.33
N LYS A 65 15.92 -30.07 -8.29
CA LYS A 65 17.23 -29.44 -8.37
C LYS A 65 18.30 -30.52 -8.35
N ILE A 66 19.32 -30.37 -9.19
CA ILE A 66 20.48 -31.26 -9.22
C ILE A 66 21.56 -30.63 -8.33
N HIS A 67 21.92 -31.34 -7.27
CA HIS A 67 22.96 -30.91 -6.34
C HIS A 67 24.30 -31.45 -6.80
N GLY A 68 25.22 -30.54 -7.15
CA GLY A 68 26.57 -30.90 -7.60
C GLY A 68 27.60 -31.00 -6.48
N GLY A 69 27.23 -30.67 -5.24
CA GLY A 69 28.11 -30.75 -4.06
C GLY A 69 28.59 -29.39 -3.55
N LEU A 70 29.55 -29.45 -2.62
CA LEU A 70 30.22 -28.31 -1.99
C LEU A 70 31.73 -28.40 -2.27
N PHE A 71 32.33 -27.31 -2.74
CA PHE A 71 33.72 -27.23 -3.16
C PHE A 71 34.43 -26.10 -2.42
N THR A 72 35.71 -26.28 -2.12
CA THR A 72 36.57 -25.24 -1.55
C THR A 72 37.00 -24.24 -2.63
N GLU A 73 37.35 -24.76 -3.81
CA GLU A 73 37.82 -23.95 -4.94
C GLU A 73 36.71 -23.60 -5.93
N LYS A 74 36.77 -22.38 -6.46
CA LYS A 74 35.81 -21.87 -7.45
C LYS A 74 35.87 -22.69 -8.75
N ALA A 75 37.07 -22.94 -9.27
CA ALA A 75 37.28 -23.65 -10.53
C ALA A 75 36.71 -25.08 -10.49
N ALA A 76 36.90 -25.81 -9.38
CA ALA A 76 36.33 -27.15 -9.20
C ALA A 76 34.80 -27.15 -9.20
N ALA A 77 34.18 -26.14 -8.56
CA ALA A 77 32.72 -25.98 -8.58
C ALA A 77 32.19 -25.67 -9.99
N GLU A 78 32.90 -24.81 -10.72
CA GLU A 78 32.56 -24.43 -12.10
C GLU A 78 32.69 -25.61 -13.07
N ALA A 79 33.78 -26.38 -12.99
CA ALA A 79 33.97 -27.60 -13.77
C ALA A 79 32.86 -28.63 -13.49
N LYS A 80 32.50 -28.83 -12.21
CA LYS A 80 31.40 -29.74 -11.86
C LYS A 80 30.06 -29.25 -12.37
N ALA A 81 29.82 -27.95 -12.34
CA ALA A 81 28.58 -27.37 -12.87
C ALA A 81 28.46 -27.62 -14.37
N LEU A 82 29.54 -27.45 -15.14
CA LEU A 82 29.57 -27.75 -16.57
C LEU A 82 29.34 -29.24 -16.86
N GLU A 83 29.99 -30.14 -16.10
CA GLU A 83 29.78 -31.60 -16.20
C GLU A 83 28.30 -31.98 -15.97
N ILE A 84 27.63 -31.36 -15.00
CA ILE A 84 26.20 -31.63 -14.72
C ILE A 84 25.31 -31.12 -15.86
N VAL A 85 25.62 -29.96 -16.43
CA VAL A 85 24.86 -29.42 -17.58
C VAL A 85 25.01 -30.33 -18.79
N GLU A 86 26.21 -30.82 -19.06
CA GLU A 86 26.50 -31.77 -20.14
C GLU A 86 25.75 -33.10 -19.94
N LYS A 87 25.89 -33.72 -18.75
CA LYS A 87 25.22 -34.98 -18.40
C LYS A 87 23.70 -34.89 -18.42
N ALA A 88 23.14 -33.75 -18.07
CA ALA A 88 21.69 -33.54 -18.09
C ALA A 88 21.12 -33.37 -19.50
N GLY A 89 21.95 -33.43 -20.56
CA GLY A 89 21.54 -33.11 -21.92
C GLY A 89 21.03 -31.67 -22.03
N LEU A 90 21.41 -30.80 -21.08
CA LEU A 90 21.07 -29.39 -21.06
C LEU A 90 22.01 -28.59 -21.95
N GLN A 91 22.72 -29.24 -22.90
CA GLN A 91 23.41 -28.56 -23.98
C GLN A 91 22.41 -27.57 -24.57
N ARG A 92 22.60 -26.30 -24.22
CA ARG A 92 21.85 -25.23 -24.81
C ARG A 92 22.16 -25.36 -26.30
N GLN A 93 21.17 -25.74 -27.11
CA GLN A 93 21.03 -25.03 -28.35
C GLN A 93 20.95 -23.58 -27.92
N VAL A 94 22.06 -22.86 -28.05
CA VAL A 94 22.08 -21.41 -27.93
C VAL A 94 21.36 -20.92 -29.17
N LYS A 95 20.04 -21.14 -29.24
CA LYS A 95 19.19 -20.10 -29.79
C LYS A 95 19.56 -18.90 -28.93
N PRO A 96 20.21 -17.86 -29.50
CA PRO A 96 20.57 -16.69 -28.73
C PRO A 96 19.31 -16.29 -27.98
N VAL A 97 19.35 -16.50 -26.67
CA VAL A 97 18.28 -16.03 -25.80
C VAL A 97 18.55 -14.55 -25.83
N ALA A 98 17.88 -13.84 -26.75
CA ALA A 98 17.80 -12.39 -26.71
C ALA A 98 17.65 -12.04 -25.23
N ASN A 99 18.60 -11.29 -24.69
CA ASN A 99 18.63 -11.07 -23.26
C ASN A 99 17.22 -10.63 -22.85
N LEU A 100 16.67 -11.15 -21.76
CA LEU A 100 15.33 -10.73 -21.30
C LEU A 100 15.25 -9.19 -21.07
N SER A 101 16.41 -8.53 -20.97
CA SER A 101 16.58 -7.07 -20.95
C SER A 101 16.56 -6.39 -22.33
N GLU A 102 16.78 -7.13 -23.42
CA GLU A 102 16.71 -6.65 -24.81
C GLU A 102 15.32 -6.80 -25.42
N LEU A 103 14.41 -7.56 -24.78
CA LEU A 103 13.03 -7.60 -25.22
C LEU A 103 12.39 -6.21 -25.04
N PRO A 104 11.72 -5.68 -26.09
CA PRO A 104 11.11 -4.36 -26.02
C PRO A 104 10.11 -4.31 -24.86
N VAL A 105 10.31 -3.35 -23.96
CA VAL A 105 9.34 -3.04 -22.90
C VAL A 105 8.17 -2.37 -23.59
N PHE A 106 7.13 -3.15 -23.90
CA PHE A 106 5.91 -2.58 -24.46
C PHE A 106 5.23 -1.70 -23.41
N GLN A 107 5.14 -0.41 -23.71
CA GLN A 107 4.34 0.54 -22.94
C GLN A 107 3.10 0.88 -23.78
N PRO A 108 1.89 0.50 -23.34
CA PRO A 108 0.68 0.82 -24.08
C PRO A 108 0.54 2.34 -24.17
N LYS A 109 0.07 2.84 -25.33
CA LYS A 109 -0.11 4.28 -25.58
C LYS A 109 -0.98 4.96 -24.52
N VAL A 110 -1.94 4.21 -23.99
CA VAL A 110 -2.80 4.64 -22.89
C VAL A 110 -2.84 3.52 -21.84
N PRO A 111 -2.23 3.69 -20.65
CA PRO A 111 -2.32 2.69 -19.59
C PRO A 111 -3.78 2.57 -19.13
N TYR A 112 -4.26 1.33 -18.99
CA TYR A 112 -5.57 1.06 -18.41
C TYR A 112 -5.39 0.64 -16.95
N PRO A 113 -6.10 1.26 -15.97
CA PRO A 113 -5.98 0.89 -14.57
C PRO A 113 -6.08 -0.62 -14.38
N GLY A 114 -5.13 -1.18 -13.62
CA GLY A 114 -4.96 -2.60 -13.30
C GLY A 114 -5.03 -3.59 -14.48
N VAL A 115 -4.60 -3.17 -15.67
CA VAL A 115 -4.03 -4.03 -16.70
C VAL A 115 -2.55 -3.73 -16.74
N THR A 116 -1.70 -4.72 -16.48
CA THR A 116 -0.25 -4.57 -16.38
C THR A 116 0.47 -5.61 -17.22
N TRP A 117 1.56 -5.21 -17.87
CA TRP A 117 2.45 -6.14 -18.56
C TRP A 117 3.40 -6.82 -17.57
N GLU A 118 3.47 -8.16 -17.60
CA GLU A 118 4.42 -8.92 -16.78
C GLU A 118 5.62 -9.36 -17.63
N GLN A 119 6.74 -8.64 -17.51
CA GLN A 119 7.94 -8.86 -18.36
C GLN A 119 8.55 -10.27 -18.21
N LYS A 120 8.42 -10.92 -17.04
CA LYS A 120 9.01 -12.25 -16.81
C LYS A 120 8.29 -13.36 -17.57
N SER A 121 6.97 -13.22 -17.68
CA SER A 121 6.08 -14.20 -18.32
C SER A 121 5.67 -13.79 -19.74
N GLN A 122 5.98 -12.54 -20.13
CA GLN A 122 5.65 -11.94 -21.43
C GLN A 122 4.15 -12.06 -21.71
N GLN A 123 3.33 -11.66 -20.74
CA GLN A 123 1.87 -11.69 -20.85
C GLN A 123 1.24 -10.48 -20.16
N TRP A 124 0.04 -10.12 -20.60
CA TRP A 124 -0.78 -9.13 -19.91
C TRP A 124 -1.48 -9.77 -18.72
N HIS A 125 -1.52 -9.05 -17.61
CA HIS A 125 -2.22 -9.43 -16.39
C HIS A 125 -3.25 -8.35 -16.06
N ALA A 126 -4.53 -8.71 -16.08
CA ALA A 126 -5.64 -7.87 -15.68
C ALA A 126 -6.18 -8.32 -14.31
N GLN A 127 -6.36 -7.38 -13.39
CA GLN A 127 -6.88 -7.64 -12.04
C GLN A 127 -8.03 -6.72 -11.69
N CYS A 128 -9.13 -7.26 -11.18
CA CYS A 128 -10.27 -6.48 -10.69
C CYS A 128 -10.88 -7.10 -9.42
N ARG A 129 -11.71 -6.32 -8.71
CA ARG A 129 -12.45 -6.78 -7.54
C ARG A 129 -13.96 -6.71 -7.83
N VAL A 130 -14.63 -7.85 -7.75
CA VAL A 130 -16.07 -8.00 -8.01
C VAL A 130 -16.70 -8.70 -6.81
N ALA A 131 -17.75 -8.13 -6.22
CA ALA A 131 -18.41 -8.66 -5.02
C ALA A 131 -17.45 -8.95 -3.84
N GLY A 132 -16.41 -8.13 -3.67
CA GLY A 132 -15.40 -8.36 -2.63
C GLY A 132 -14.34 -9.41 -2.97
N ALA A 133 -14.53 -10.25 -4.00
CA ALA A 133 -13.57 -11.24 -4.48
C ALA A 133 -12.61 -10.64 -5.52
N ASN A 134 -11.34 -11.05 -5.47
CA ASN A 134 -10.34 -10.65 -6.46
C ASN A 134 -10.38 -11.63 -7.65
N ARG A 135 -10.56 -11.09 -8.86
CA ARG A 135 -10.50 -11.85 -10.11
C ARG A 135 -9.26 -11.42 -10.91
N HIS A 136 -8.61 -12.38 -11.54
CA HIS A 136 -7.44 -12.16 -12.38
C HIS A 136 -7.64 -12.84 -13.74
N PHE A 137 -7.03 -12.26 -14.77
CA PHE A 137 -7.03 -12.78 -16.12
C PHE A 137 -5.68 -12.51 -16.77
N THR A 138 -5.14 -13.51 -17.46
CA THR A 138 -3.90 -13.39 -18.20
C THR A 138 -4.12 -13.66 -19.68
N VAL A 139 -3.46 -12.90 -20.53
CA VAL A 139 -3.45 -13.14 -21.97
C VAL A 139 -2.03 -12.97 -22.50
N LYS A 140 -1.56 -14.03 -23.17
CA LYS A 140 -0.23 -14.07 -23.78
C LYS A 140 -0.36 -13.76 -25.27
N PRO A 141 0.40 -12.79 -25.81
CA PRO A 141 0.41 -12.53 -27.25
C PRO A 141 1.01 -13.74 -28.00
N LYS A 142 0.55 -13.97 -29.24
CA LYS A 142 1.07 -15.07 -30.08
C LYS A 142 2.53 -14.84 -30.49
N ASP A 143 2.86 -13.59 -30.78
CA ASP A 143 4.19 -13.10 -31.13
C ASP A 143 4.43 -11.73 -30.47
N HIS A 144 5.65 -11.20 -30.55
CA HIS A 144 6.00 -9.90 -29.95
C HIS A 144 5.89 -8.76 -30.95
N SER A 145 5.09 -8.90 -32.03
CA SER A 145 4.80 -7.77 -32.91
C SER A 145 3.99 -6.72 -32.16
N GLU A 146 4.21 -5.44 -32.47
CA GLU A 146 3.46 -4.34 -31.85
C GLU A 146 1.94 -4.52 -32.01
N ALA A 147 1.51 -5.02 -33.18
CA ALA A 147 0.11 -5.29 -33.46
C ALA A 147 -0.47 -6.38 -32.54
N GLU A 148 0.26 -7.47 -32.29
CA GLU A 148 -0.21 -8.55 -31.41
C GLU A 148 -0.16 -8.17 -29.92
N LEU A 149 0.84 -7.38 -29.53
CA LEU A 149 0.93 -6.80 -28.18
C LEU A 149 -0.26 -5.87 -27.90
N GLU A 150 -0.61 -5.00 -28.85
CA GLU A 150 -1.78 -4.13 -28.72
C GLU A 150 -3.09 -4.94 -28.76
N ARG A 151 -3.22 -5.95 -29.64
CA ARG A 151 -4.41 -6.83 -29.66
C ARG A 151 -4.60 -7.55 -28.33
N SER A 152 -3.56 -8.15 -27.79
CA SER A 152 -3.61 -8.84 -26.49
C SER A 152 -3.87 -7.87 -25.33
N PHE A 153 -3.36 -6.65 -25.38
CA PHE A 153 -3.71 -5.59 -24.43
C PHE A 153 -5.20 -5.27 -24.46
N GLN A 154 -5.77 -5.07 -25.65
CA GLN A 154 -7.20 -4.78 -25.81
C GLN A 154 -8.10 -5.93 -25.32
N VAL A 155 -7.66 -7.19 -25.47
CA VAL A 155 -8.36 -8.36 -24.89
C VAL A 155 -8.39 -8.28 -23.36
N ALA A 156 -7.26 -7.94 -22.73
CA ALA A 156 -7.18 -7.76 -21.27
C ALA A 156 -8.07 -6.59 -20.78
N VAL A 157 -8.10 -5.47 -21.52
CA VAL A 157 -8.97 -4.32 -21.24
C VAL A 157 -10.45 -4.67 -21.40
N ALA A 158 -10.82 -5.38 -22.47
CA ALA A 158 -12.19 -5.81 -22.71
C ALA A 158 -12.70 -6.75 -21.61
N TRP A 159 -11.86 -7.70 -21.18
CA TRP A 159 -12.16 -8.56 -20.04
C TRP A 159 -12.45 -7.73 -18.78
N ARG A 160 -11.60 -6.74 -18.48
CA ARG A 160 -11.79 -5.89 -17.30
C ARG A 160 -13.07 -5.06 -17.36
N ARG A 161 -13.37 -4.43 -18.50
CA ARG A 161 -14.62 -3.67 -18.70
C ARG A 161 -15.86 -4.55 -18.51
N LYS A 162 -15.79 -5.83 -18.93
CA LYS A 162 -16.87 -6.80 -18.70
C LYS A 162 -17.08 -7.03 -17.19
N GLN A 163 -16.00 -7.23 -16.43
CA GLN A 163 -16.07 -7.42 -14.98
C GLN A 163 -16.58 -6.17 -14.24
N GLU A 164 -16.20 -4.97 -14.67
CA GLU A 164 -16.71 -3.71 -14.11
C GLU A 164 -18.23 -3.56 -14.31
N LYS A 165 -18.75 -3.93 -15.49
CA LYS A 165 -20.20 -3.95 -15.76
C LYS A 165 -20.94 -4.99 -14.92
N GLU A 166 -20.39 -6.18 -14.73
CA GLU A 166 -20.97 -7.22 -13.86
C GLU A 166 -21.06 -6.71 -12.41
N ASN A 167 -19.99 -6.08 -11.90
CA ASN A 167 -19.96 -5.51 -10.57
C ASN A 167 -20.95 -4.34 -10.38
N GLN A 168 -21.15 -3.49 -11.40
CA GLN A 168 -22.18 -2.44 -11.37
C GLN A 168 -23.59 -3.03 -11.28
N LYS A 169 -23.90 -4.05 -12.10
CA LYS A 169 -25.19 -4.75 -12.06
C LYS A 169 -25.47 -5.39 -10.71
N GLU A 170 -24.45 -5.95 -10.07
CA GLU A 170 -24.57 -6.57 -8.75
C GLU A 170 -24.85 -5.53 -7.66
N LYS A 171 -24.15 -4.39 -7.69
CA LYS A 171 -24.45 -3.26 -6.80
C LYS A 171 -25.86 -2.70 -6.98
N GLU A 172 -26.32 -2.58 -8.22
CA GLU A 172 -27.70 -2.15 -8.50
C GLU A 172 -28.73 -3.14 -7.94
N LYS A 173 -28.48 -4.45 -8.06
CA LYS A 173 -29.31 -5.48 -7.44
C LYS A 173 -29.33 -5.36 -5.91
N GLU A 174 -28.18 -5.11 -5.29
CA GLU A 174 -28.08 -4.91 -3.84
C GLU A 174 -28.85 -3.68 -3.38
N ILE A 175 -28.70 -2.53 -4.08
CA ILE A 175 -29.44 -1.31 -3.81
C ILE A 175 -30.96 -1.55 -3.94
N ASN A 176 -31.40 -2.26 -4.99
CA ASN A 176 -32.81 -2.57 -5.19
C ASN A 176 -33.35 -3.55 -4.14
N ALA A 177 -32.54 -4.51 -3.69
CA ALA A 177 -32.90 -5.42 -2.61
C ALA A 177 -32.99 -4.73 -1.24
N VAL A 178 -32.15 -3.73 -0.98
CA VAL A 178 -32.26 -2.88 0.21
C VAL A 178 -33.53 -2.03 0.13
N LYS A 179 -33.79 -1.39 -1.03
CA LYS A 179 -35.01 -0.59 -1.23
C LYS A 179 -36.30 -1.39 -1.06
N SER A 180 -36.34 -2.65 -1.49
CA SER A 180 -37.54 -3.49 -1.32
C SER A 180 -37.77 -3.96 0.13
N LYS A 181 -36.71 -4.03 0.95
CA LYS A 181 -36.81 -4.39 2.38
C LYS A 181 -37.20 -3.22 3.27
N VAL A 182 -37.00 -1.98 2.83
CA VAL A 182 -37.50 -0.80 3.53
C VAL A 182 -39.01 -0.75 3.34
N LYS A 183 -39.77 -1.33 4.27
CA LYS A 183 -41.23 -1.23 4.28
C LYS A 183 -41.62 0.26 4.23
N PRO A 184 -42.45 0.71 3.28
CA PRO A 184 -42.93 2.09 3.17
C PRO A 184 -43.96 2.44 4.27
N GLY A 185 -43.79 1.94 5.49
CA GLY A 185 -44.84 1.92 6.52
C GLY A 185 -44.43 2.38 7.91
N ARG A 186 -43.22 2.92 8.12
CA ARG A 186 -42.95 3.69 9.34
C ARG A 186 -43.27 5.13 9.04
N THR A 187 -44.56 5.47 9.10
CA THR A 187 -45.03 6.83 9.31
C THR A 187 -44.22 7.35 10.48
N ILE A 188 -43.23 8.19 10.20
CA ILE A 188 -42.55 8.96 11.23
C ILE A 188 -43.70 9.70 11.90
N PRO A 189 -44.00 9.48 13.20
CA PRO A 189 -45.07 10.20 13.86
C PRO A 189 -44.79 11.67 13.59
N SER A 190 -45.75 12.33 12.94
CA SER A 190 -45.68 13.75 12.61
C SER A 190 -45.15 14.46 13.82
N ARG A 191 -43.97 15.05 13.65
CA ARG A 191 -43.32 15.88 14.65
C ARG A 191 -44.43 16.83 15.14
N PRO A 192 -44.84 16.78 16.42
CA PRO A 192 -45.83 17.73 16.90
C PRO A 192 -45.28 19.11 16.57
N ASP A 193 -46.12 19.93 15.94
CA ASP A 193 -45.85 21.32 15.62
C ASP A 193 -45.61 22.07 16.94
N GLY A 194 -44.38 21.95 17.44
CA GLY A 194 -43.89 22.56 18.66
C GLY A 194 -43.23 23.89 18.34
N ASN A 195 -44.02 24.81 17.78
CA ASN A 195 -43.81 26.24 17.95
C ASN A 195 -44.25 26.54 19.39
N ALA A 196 -43.30 26.63 20.33
CA ALA A 196 -43.41 27.14 21.70
C ALA A 196 -42.57 26.32 22.70
N TYR A 197 -41.25 26.45 22.62
CA TYR A 197 -40.42 26.51 23.82
C TYR A 197 -39.55 27.74 23.59
N GLY A 198 -39.82 28.88 24.21
CA GLY A 198 -39.94 28.97 25.66
C GLY A 198 -38.56 29.30 26.17
N ASP A 199 -38.16 30.54 25.90
CA ASP A 199 -37.01 31.27 26.41
C ASP A 199 -37.14 31.47 27.93
N GLU A 200 -37.22 30.38 28.69
CA GLU A 200 -37.60 30.49 30.10
C GLU A 200 -37.15 29.27 30.93
N LEU A 201 -35.87 28.91 30.87
CA LEU A 201 -35.26 27.99 31.85
C LEU A 201 -33.74 28.23 32.02
N LEU A 202 -33.31 29.50 31.98
CA LEU A 202 -32.05 29.91 32.64
C LEU A 202 -32.33 30.11 34.13
N GLY A 203 -32.55 29.00 34.84
CA GLY A 203 -32.52 29.00 36.30
C GLY A 203 -31.13 29.44 36.78
N PRO A 204 -31.02 30.33 37.78
CA PRO A 204 -29.74 30.90 38.25
C PRO A 204 -28.82 29.91 39.00
N ASN A 205 -29.12 28.61 38.99
CA ASN A 205 -28.26 27.55 39.52
C ASN A 205 -27.61 26.75 38.38
N GLY A 206 -26.97 27.45 37.45
CA GLY A 206 -26.02 26.87 36.49
C GLY A 206 -24.75 26.43 37.19
N GLY A 207 -24.86 25.48 38.13
CA GLY A 207 -23.72 24.74 38.64
C GLY A 207 -23.12 23.99 37.48
N GLY A 208 -22.08 24.57 36.87
CA GLY A 208 -21.37 23.98 35.75
C GLY A 208 -20.99 22.56 36.10
N ILE A 209 -21.52 21.61 35.33
CA ILE A 209 -21.07 20.23 35.34
C ILE A 209 -19.55 20.32 35.16
N SER A 210 -18.80 19.84 36.15
CA SER A 210 -17.34 19.90 36.06
C SER A 210 -16.89 19.14 34.82
N GLU A 211 -15.79 19.55 34.21
CA GLU A 211 -15.23 18.90 33.01
C GLU A 211 -15.10 17.38 33.21
N ALA A 212 -14.67 16.95 34.41
CA ALA A 212 -14.60 15.54 34.79
C ALA A 212 -15.96 14.81 34.74
N GLN A 213 -17.04 15.48 35.14
CA GLN A 213 -18.40 14.92 35.08
C GLN A 213 -18.93 14.91 33.65
N ALA A 214 -18.58 15.90 32.81
CA ALA A 214 -18.90 15.90 31.39
C ALA A 214 -18.18 14.76 30.65
N ASP A 215 -16.89 14.52 30.93
CA ASP A 215 -16.11 13.43 30.36
C ASP A 215 -16.64 12.05 30.78
N ALA A 216 -17.01 11.90 32.06
CA ALA A 216 -17.64 10.67 32.54
C ALA A 216 -18.97 10.40 31.82
N ALA A 217 -19.81 11.43 31.65
CA ALA A 217 -21.07 11.31 30.93
C ALA A 217 -20.87 10.97 29.44
N ALA A 218 -19.88 11.59 28.78
CA ALA A 218 -19.55 11.30 27.38
C ALA A 218 -19.03 9.86 27.20
N LEU A 219 -18.23 9.36 28.15
CA LEU A 219 -17.70 8.01 28.12
C LEU A 219 -18.81 6.96 28.33
N GLU A 220 -19.76 7.21 29.23
CA GLU A 220 -20.94 6.35 29.40
C GLU A 220 -21.86 6.37 28.17
N ALA A 221 -22.11 7.54 27.56
CA ALA A 221 -22.88 7.65 26.32
C ALA A 221 -22.21 6.89 25.16
N ALA A 222 -20.88 6.95 25.04
CA ALA A 222 -20.13 6.20 24.04
C ALA A 222 -20.21 4.68 24.27
N LYS A 223 -20.17 4.22 25.52
CA LYS A 223 -20.37 2.79 25.87
C LYS A 223 -21.77 2.33 25.49
N ALA A 224 -22.80 3.13 25.81
CA ALA A 224 -24.19 2.82 25.48
C ALA A 224 -24.42 2.74 23.96
N PHE A 225 -23.92 3.71 23.20
CA PHE A 225 -24.04 3.71 21.74
C PHE A 225 -23.33 2.50 21.12
N ARG A 226 -22.17 2.11 21.66
CA ARG A 226 -21.48 0.90 21.20
C ARG A 226 -22.29 -0.37 21.49
N ALA A 227 -22.94 -0.46 22.66
CA ALA A 227 -23.81 -1.58 22.99
C ALA A 227 -25.00 -1.68 22.02
N GLU A 228 -25.62 -0.55 21.65
CA GLU A 228 -26.69 -0.51 20.65
C GLU A 228 -26.24 -1.00 19.27
N LEU A 229 -25.03 -0.63 18.82
CA LEU A 229 -24.45 -1.12 17.56
C LEU A 229 -24.17 -2.63 17.58
N VAL A 230 -23.83 -3.16 18.76
CA VAL A 230 -23.64 -4.59 18.98
C VAL A 230 -24.99 -5.32 18.92
N GLU A 231 -26.00 -4.81 19.61
CA GLU A 231 -27.36 -5.36 19.62
C GLU A 231 -27.98 -5.38 18.20
N LYS A 232 -27.74 -4.34 17.41
CA LYS A 232 -28.15 -4.26 16.00
C LYS A 232 -27.36 -5.19 15.07
N GLY A 233 -26.34 -5.90 15.56
CA GLY A 233 -25.48 -6.78 14.78
C GLY A 233 -24.55 -6.05 13.79
N ILE A 234 -24.43 -4.73 13.91
CA ILE A 234 -23.55 -3.90 13.07
C ILE A 234 -22.10 -4.06 13.55
N LEU A 235 -21.90 -4.15 14.87
CA LEU A 235 -20.61 -4.42 15.50
C LEU A 235 -20.63 -5.80 16.16
N SER A 236 -19.54 -6.56 16.07
CA SER A 236 -19.41 -7.78 16.87
C SER A 236 -19.03 -7.44 18.31
N GLU A 237 -19.55 -8.20 19.27
CA GLU A 237 -19.09 -8.11 20.67
C GLU A 237 -17.56 -8.26 20.75
N PRO A 238 -16.88 -7.44 21.56
CA PRO A 238 -15.48 -7.66 21.82
C PRO A 238 -15.34 -9.04 22.45
N LYS A 239 -14.73 -9.97 21.71
CA LYS A 239 -14.49 -11.33 22.21
C LYS A 239 -13.80 -11.21 23.57
N PRO A 240 -14.39 -11.75 24.66
CA PRO A 240 -13.76 -11.71 25.96
C PRO A 240 -12.37 -12.31 25.81
N ARG A 241 -11.34 -11.51 26.09
CA ARG A 241 -9.97 -11.98 26.06
C ARG A 241 -9.78 -12.73 27.37
N ASP A 242 -9.47 -14.00 27.26
CA ASP A 242 -9.16 -14.83 28.41
C ASP A 242 -7.99 -14.18 29.17
N PRO A 243 -8.18 -13.72 30.44
CA PRO A 243 -7.13 -13.03 31.19
C PRO A 243 -5.84 -13.88 31.28
N ASN A 244 -6.00 -15.20 31.27
CA ASN A 244 -4.93 -16.18 31.33
C ASN A 244 -4.09 -16.26 30.04
N PHE A 245 -4.56 -15.74 28.92
CA PHE A 245 -3.86 -15.80 27.62
C PHE A 245 -3.44 -14.43 27.08
N THR A 246 -3.56 -13.38 27.90
CA THR A 246 -3.06 -12.03 27.60
C THR A 246 -1.97 -11.59 28.57
N SER A 247 -0.92 -11.01 28.02
CA SER A 247 0.15 -10.35 28.77
C SER A 247 0.06 -8.84 28.54
N GLU A 248 0.41 -8.07 29.57
CA GLU A 248 0.49 -6.61 29.50
C GLU A 248 1.76 -6.13 28.78
N VAL A 249 2.78 -6.99 28.71
CA VAL A 249 4.07 -6.67 28.08
C VAL A 249 3.98 -6.81 26.57
N LEU A 250 4.33 -5.73 25.86
CA LEU A 250 4.32 -5.69 24.39
C LEU A 250 5.22 -6.79 23.80
N GLY A 251 4.64 -7.59 22.89
CA GLY A 251 5.36 -8.65 22.18
C GLY A 251 5.28 -10.02 22.84
N VAL A 252 4.61 -10.14 23.99
CA VAL A 252 4.31 -11.44 24.63
C VAL A 252 2.92 -11.90 24.21
N ARG A 253 2.82 -13.12 23.65
CA ARG A 253 1.53 -13.71 23.29
C ARG A 253 1.48 -15.20 23.58
N TRP A 254 0.34 -15.67 24.07
CA TRP A 254 0.10 -17.10 24.21
C TRP A 254 -0.13 -17.76 22.85
N GLN A 255 0.60 -18.85 22.57
CA GLN A 255 0.35 -19.70 21.41
C GLN A 255 -0.48 -20.91 21.80
N LYS A 256 -1.77 -20.87 21.47
CA LYS A 256 -2.73 -21.94 21.80
C LYS A 256 -2.27 -23.33 21.36
N ASN A 257 -1.71 -23.44 20.15
CA ASN A 257 -1.28 -24.73 19.59
C ASN A 257 -0.07 -25.35 20.31
N GLN A 258 0.75 -24.53 20.97
CA GLN A 258 1.95 -25.00 21.67
C GLN A 258 1.78 -24.99 23.19
N GLN A 259 0.67 -24.43 23.68
CA GLN A 259 0.44 -24.15 25.10
C GLN A 259 1.66 -23.48 25.75
N LYS A 260 2.22 -22.48 25.06
CA LYS A 260 3.40 -21.73 25.51
C LYS A 260 3.30 -20.24 25.15
N TRP A 261 3.95 -19.41 25.95
CA TRP A 261 4.14 -17.99 25.71
C TRP A 261 5.26 -17.76 24.70
N ARG A 262 4.98 -17.06 23.61
CA ARG A 262 5.99 -16.66 22.62
C ARG A 262 6.32 -15.19 22.79
N VAL A 263 7.61 -14.88 22.79
CA VAL A 263 8.13 -13.51 22.79
C VAL A 263 8.56 -13.13 21.37
N GLU A 264 7.93 -12.10 20.81
CA GLU A 264 8.20 -11.58 19.47
C GLU A 264 8.04 -10.05 19.46
N ILE A 265 9.15 -9.33 19.38
CA ILE A 265 9.16 -7.87 19.39
C ILE A 265 9.43 -7.36 17.98
N THR A 266 8.66 -6.35 17.56
CA THR A 266 8.86 -5.66 16.29
C THR A 266 9.31 -4.23 16.58
N PRO A 267 10.58 -3.88 16.33
CA PRO A 267 11.05 -2.52 16.53
C PRO A 267 10.29 -1.52 15.66
N LYS A 268 10.04 -0.31 16.16
CA LYS A 268 9.38 0.75 15.38
C LYS A 268 10.19 1.04 14.11
N GLY A 269 9.54 0.90 12.95
CA GLY A 269 10.16 1.11 11.63
C GLY A 269 10.90 -0.11 11.06
N GLY A 270 11.03 -1.20 11.81
CA GLY A 270 11.68 -2.42 11.36
C GLY A 270 10.71 -3.42 10.71
N LYS A 271 11.06 -3.93 9.52
CA LYS A 271 10.40 -5.15 8.97
C LYS A 271 10.89 -6.43 9.65
N LYS A 272 12.04 -6.37 10.33
CA LYS A 272 12.65 -7.52 11.00
C LYS A 272 12.05 -7.67 12.39
N LYS A 273 11.70 -8.90 12.74
CA LYS A 273 11.17 -9.26 14.06
C LYS A 273 12.28 -9.89 14.89
N ILE A 274 12.33 -9.53 16.17
CA ILE A 274 13.27 -10.10 17.14
C ILE A 274 12.54 -11.23 17.85
N HIS A 275 13.02 -12.46 17.68
CA HIS A 275 12.46 -13.64 18.32
C HIS A 275 13.11 -13.85 19.68
N GLY A 276 12.31 -13.75 20.75
CA GLY A 276 12.78 -13.91 22.13
C GLY A 276 12.68 -15.33 22.67
N GLY A 277 12.12 -16.26 21.90
CA GLY A 277 11.92 -17.64 22.30
C GLY A 277 10.47 -17.96 22.68
N VAL A 278 10.30 -19.14 23.27
CA VAL A 278 9.01 -19.71 23.67
C VAL A 278 9.17 -20.23 25.11
N PHE A 279 8.23 -19.91 25.99
CA PHE A 279 8.31 -20.12 27.43
C PHE A 279 7.03 -20.80 27.93
N THR A 280 7.14 -21.65 28.95
CA THR A 280 5.99 -22.26 29.62
C THR A 280 5.32 -21.29 30.57
N GLU A 281 6.10 -20.49 31.29
CA GLU A 281 5.63 -19.53 32.28
C GLU A 281 5.48 -18.12 31.71
N LYS A 282 4.41 -17.42 32.12
CA LYS A 282 4.11 -16.05 31.70
C LYS A 282 5.21 -15.08 32.15
N ALA A 283 5.59 -15.14 33.43
CA ALA A 283 6.58 -14.26 34.03
C ALA A 283 7.95 -14.34 33.32
N ALA A 284 8.40 -15.55 32.96
CA ALA A 284 9.65 -15.75 32.22
C ALA A 284 9.60 -15.12 30.81
N ALA A 285 8.47 -15.23 30.12
CA ALA A 285 8.27 -14.60 28.82
C ALA A 285 8.28 -13.06 28.93
N GLU A 286 7.62 -12.51 29.96
CA GLU A 286 7.54 -11.08 30.23
C GLU A 286 8.91 -10.48 30.57
N ALA A 287 9.68 -11.13 31.45
CA ALA A 287 11.05 -10.73 31.75
C ALA A 287 11.94 -10.72 30.50
N LYS A 288 11.85 -11.76 29.65
CA LYS A 288 12.61 -11.81 28.41
C LYS A 288 12.19 -10.73 27.41
N ALA A 289 10.91 -10.43 27.33
CA ALA A 289 10.41 -9.36 26.46
C ALA A 289 10.95 -7.99 26.89
N LEU A 290 10.98 -7.70 28.20
CA LEU A 290 11.55 -6.47 28.73
C LEU A 290 13.05 -6.35 28.41
N GLU A 291 13.82 -7.42 28.64
CA GLU A 291 15.26 -7.47 28.29
C GLU A 291 15.50 -7.18 26.80
N LEU A 292 14.65 -7.71 25.92
CA LEU A 292 14.78 -7.49 24.47
C LEU A 292 14.34 -6.08 24.04
N VAL A 293 13.36 -5.48 24.71
CA VAL A 293 12.97 -4.09 24.49
C VAL A 293 14.12 -3.16 24.87
N GLU A 294 14.78 -3.42 26.00
CA GLU A 294 15.96 -2.70 26.44
C GLU A 294 17.13 -2.85 25.46
N LYS A 295 17.49 -4.08 25.09
CA LYS A 295 18.58 -4.36 24.13
C LYS A 295 18.35 -3.76 22.74
N ALA A 296 17.10 -3.68 22.31
CA ALA A 296 16.76 -3.11 21.01
C ALA A 296 16.78 -1.57 21.00
N GLY A 297 17.10 -0.91 22.12
CA GLY A 297 16.95 0.54 22.26
C GLY A 297 15.50 0.99 22.07
N LEU A 298 14.55 0.07 22.28
CA LEU A 298 13.11 0.34 22.26
C LEU A 298 12.61 0.81 23.61
N GLN A 299 13.47 0.84 24.64
CA GLN A 299 13.27 1.74 25.76
C GLN A 299 12.92 3.08 25.13
N ARG A 300 11.65 3.48 25.29
CA ARG A 300 11.28 4.85 25.05
C ARG A 300 12.28 5.61 25.91
N GLN A 301 13.24 6.29 25.31
CA GLN A 301 13.72 7.53 25.91
C GLN A 301 12.44 8.35 25.99
N VAL A 302 11.73 8.19 27.10
CA VAL A 302 10.82 9.19 27.59
C VAL A 302 11.78 10.28 28.06
N LYS A 303 12.41 10.98 27.10
CA LYS A 303 12.48 12.42 27.26
C LYS A 303 11.05 12.78 27.65
N PRO A 304 10.79 13.44 28.77
CA PRO A 304 9.48 13.99 29.04
C PRO A 304 9.20 14.97 27.89
N VAL A 305 8.68 14.41 26.79
CA VAL A 305 7.97 15.13 25.77
C VAL A 305 6.76 15.53 26.56
N ALA A 306 6.64 16.84 26.84
CA ALA A 306 5.42 17.46 27.32
C ALA A 306 4.26 16.67 26.74
N THR A 307 3.48 16.09 27.65
CA THR A 307 2.50 15.05 27.38
C THR A 307 1.79 15.41 26.07
N LEU A 308 1.62 14.51 25.10
CA LEU A 308 1.01 14.90 23.80
C LEU A 308 -0.37 15.59 23.95
N SER A 309 -1.00 15.46 25.12
CA SER A 309 -2.17 16.19 25.62
C SER A 309 -1.94 17.68 25.90
N GLU A 310 -0.71 18.13 26.13
CA GLU A 310 -0.30 19.52 26.35
C GLU A 310 0.08 20.25 25.05
N LEU A 311 0.17 19.53 23.92
CA LEU A 311 0.37 20.21 22.64
C LEU A 311 -0.91 20.98 22.29
N PRO A 312 -0.82 22.28 21.99
CA PRO A 312 -1.98 23.10 21.71
C PRO A 312 -2.77 22.50 20.54
N VAL A 313 -4.04 22.17 20.79
CA VAL A 313 -4.96 21.72 19.75
C VAL A 313 -5.31 22.94 18.91
N PHE A 314 -4.58 23.13 17.82
CA PHE A 314 -4.81 24.24 16.92
C PHE A 314 -6.07 24.01 16.08
N HIS A 315 -7.06 24.89 16.26
CA HIS A 315 -8.24 24.99 15.41
C HIS A 315 -8.06 26.22 14.52
N PRO A 316 -7.93 26.07 13.19
CA PRO A 316 -7.82 27.23 12.31
C PRO A 316 -9.07 28.11 12.45
N LYS A 317 -8.87 29.43 12.47
CA LYS A 317 -9.97 30.41 12.64
C LYS A 317 -11.08 30.21 11.60
N VAL A 318 -10.70 29.78 10.40
CA VAL A 318 -11.63 29.45 9.33
C VAL A 318 -11.23 28.10 8.74
N PRO A 319 -12.01 27.01 8.97
CA PRO A 319 -11.71 25.73 8.37
C PRO A 319 -11.82 25.83 6.83
N TYR A 320 -10.80 25.37 6.11
CA TYR A 320 -10.84 25.27 4.65
C TYR A 320 -11.14 23.81 4.26
N PRO A 321 -12.18 23.52 3.46
CA PRO A 321 -12.53 22.16 3.07
C PRO A 321 -11.29 21.39 2.62
N GLY A 322 -11.08 20.19 3.18
CA GLY A 322 -9.94 19.26 2.99
C GLY A 322 -8.53 19.85 3.02
N VAL A 323 -8.32 20.91 3.81
CA VAL A 323 -7.06 21.15 4.50
C VAL A 323 -7.31 20.79 5.97
N THR A 324 -6.53 19.86 6.51
CA THR A 324 -6.73 19.32 7.86
C THR A 324 -5.41 19.30 8.61
N TRP A 325 -5.45 19.56 9.92
CA TRP A 325 -4.30 19.41 10.80
C TRP A 325 -4.12 17.95 11.21
N GLU A 326 -2.95 17.37 10.96
CA GLU A 326 -2.64 15.99 11.36
C GLU A 326 -1.86 16.01 12.68
N GLN A 327 -2.57 15.91 13.82
CA GLN A 327 -1.98 16.03 15.16
C GLN A 327 -0.83 15.04 15.42
N ARG A 328 -0.89 13.83 14.86
CA ARG A 328 0.16 12.82 15.07
C ARG A 328 1.50 13.20 14.43
N SER A 329 1.46 13.91 13.31
CA SER A 329 2.65 14.32 12.54
C SER A 329 2.97 15.80 12.70
N GLN A 330 2.09 16.57 13.37
CA GLN A 330 2.20 18.01 13.61
C GLN A 330 2.44 18.76 12.30
N GLN A 331 1.59 18.51 11.29
CA GLN A 331 1.68 19.14 9.98
C GLN A 331 0.29 19.36 9.37
N TRP A 332 0.18 20.34 8.48
CA TRP A 332 -1.01 20.53 7.65
C TRP A 332 -1.01 19.52 6.51
N HIS A 333 -2.16 18.88 6.29
CA HIS A 333 -2.40 17.98 5.17
C HIS A 333 -3.51 18.52 4.29
N ALA A 334 -3.16 18.85 3.05
CA ALA A 334 -4.11 19.23 2.01
C ALA A 334 -4.31 18.07 1.03
N GLN A 335 -5.56 17.77 0.70
CA GLN A 335 -5.94 16.76 -0.29
C GLN A 335 -6.82 17.38 -1.38
N CYS A 336 -6.59 17.02 -2.65
CA CYS A 336 -7.39 17.46 -3.78
C CYS A 336 -7.45 16.39 -4.87
N GLN A 337 -8.54 16.34 -5.65
CA GLN A 337 -8.69 15.47 -6.81
C GLN A 337 -8.56 16.30 -8.10
N VAL A 338 -7.59 15.98 -8.94
CA VAL A 338 -7.28 16.68 -10.21
C VAL A 338 -7.18 15.65 -11.32
N ALA A 339 -7.94 15.79 -12.40
CA ALA A 339 -7.97 14.84 -13.53
C ALA A 339 -8.20 13.36 -13.13
N GLY A 340 -8.99 13.13 -12.07
CA GLY A 340 -9.24 11.78 -11.53
C GLY A 340 -8.10 11.21 -10.67
N ALA A 341 -6.99 11.91 -10.50
CA ALA A 341 -5.91 11.54 -9.58
C ALA A 341 -6.04 12.28 -8.24
N ASN A 342 -5.82 11.58 -7.13
CA ASN A 342 -5.72 12.20 -5.80
C ASN A 342 -4.29 12.73 -5.59
N ARG A 343 -4.18 14.03 -5.30
CA ARG A 343 -2.92 14.70 -4.95
C ARG A 343 -2.94 15.05 -3.46
N HIS A 344 -1.78 14.91 -2.83
CA HIS A 344 -1.57 15.23 -1.43
C HIS A 344 -0.42 16.23 -1.28
N PHE A 345 -0.57 17.15 -0.34
CA PHE A 345 0.47 18.11 0.01
C PHE A 345 0.53 18.25 1.52
N ARG A 346 1.75 18.32 2.04
CA ARG A 346 2.01 18.36 3.48
C ARG A 346 2.95 19.50 3.77
N VAL A 347 2.61 20.32 4.77
CA VAL A 347 3.44 21.44 5.22
C VAL A 347 3.64 21.30 6.71
N LYS A 348 4.88 21.12 7.13
CA LYS A 348 5.26 21.10 8.53
C LYS A 348 5.68 22.52 8.95
N PRO A 349 5.04 23.13 9.97
CA PRO A 349 5.47 24.42 10.49
C PRO A 349 6.87 24.31 11.11
N LYS A 350 7.65 25.39 11.07
CA LYS A 350 9.00 25.41 11.65
C LYS A 350 8.97 25.32 13.18
N ASP A 351 8.00 26.00 13.79
CA ASP A 351 7.71 26.01 15.21
C ASP A 351 6.18 25.96 15.44
N HIS A 352 5.75 25.77 16.68
CA HIS A 352 4.32 25.69 17.02
C HIS A 352 3.76 27.04 17.47
N SER A 353 4.37 28.17 17.07
CA SER A 353 3.76 29.48 17.31
C SER A 353 2.48 29.63 16.50
N GLU A 354 1.48 30.35 17.02
CA GLU A 354 0.21 30.58 16.31
C GLU A 354 0.44 31.22 14.94
N ALA A 355 1.40 32.15 14.85
CA ALA A 355 1.78 32.80 13.60
C ALA A 355 2.35 31.82 12.56
N GLU A 356 3.21 30.88 12.97
CA GLU A 356 3.78 29.88 12.05
C GLU A 356 2.75 28.81 11.66
N LEU A 357 1.88 28.42 12.58
CA LEU A 357 0.75 27.52 12.31
C LEU A 357 -0.19 28.12 11.27
N GLU A 358 -0.54 29.41 11.41
CA GLU A 358 -1.37 30.12 10.44
C GLU A 358 -0.65 30.31 9.10
N ARG A 359 0.65 30.68 9.10
CA ARG A 359 1.43 30.78 7.85
C ARG A 359 1.46 29.46 7.09
N SER A 360 1.74 28.35 7.78
CA SER A 360 1.77 27.02 7.18
C SER A 360 0.39 26.54 6.72
N PHE A 361 -0.68 26.92 7.42
CA PHE A 361 -2.07 26.70 6.98
C PHE A 361 -2.34 27.43 5.67
N GLN A 362 -1.99 28.72 5.57
CA GLN A 362 -2.17 29.52 4.36
C GLN A 362 -1.39 28.96 3.16
N VAL A 363 -0.19 28.40 3.38
CA VAL A 363 0.57 27.69 2.32
C VAL A 363 -0.20 26.46 1.82
N ALA A 364 -0.78 25.66 2.73
CA ALA A 364 -1.59 24.51 2.36
C ALA A 364 -2.87 24.89 1.61
N VAL A 365 -3.54 25.98 2.02
CA VAL A 365 -4.72 26.55 1.34
C VAL A 365 -4.36 27.08 -0.04
N ALA A 366 -3.26 27.83 -0.18
CA ALA A 366 -2.80 28.37 -1.45
C ALA A 366 -2.47 27.24 -2.44
N TRP A 367 -1.79 26.19 -1.98
CA TRP A 367 -1.53 25.00 -2.78
C TRP A 367 -2.84 24.37 -3.27
N ARG A 368 -3.82 24.20 -2.38
CA ARG A 368 -5.10 23.61 -2.74
C ARG A 368 -5.88 24.45 -3.77
N ARG A 369 -5.96 25.77 -3.56
CA ARG A 369 -6.60 26.69 -4.52
C ARG A 369 -5.95 26.61 -5.91
N LYS A 370 -4.62 26.44 -5.96
CA LYS A 370 -3.90 26.24 -7.23
C LYS A 370 -4.34 24.95 -7.93
N GLN A 371 -4.45 23.84 -7.19
CA GLN A 371 -4.93 22.55 -7.73
C GLN A 371 -6.39 22.62 -8.21
N GLU A 372 -7.27 23.31 -7.48
CA GLU A 372 -8.67 23.51 -7.89
C GLU A 372 -8.78 24.29 -9.21
N LYS A 373 -7.94 25.33 -9.39
CA LYS A 373 -7.87 26.08 -10.66
C LYS A 373 -7.35 25.22 -11.82
N GLU A 374 -6.35 24.37 -11.59
CA GLU A 374 -5.87 23.41 -12.60
C GLU A 374 -6.99 22.44 -13.03
N ASN A 375 -7.72 21.89 -12.05
CA ASN A 375 -8.84 20.98 -12.30
C ASN A 375 -9.99 21.65 -13.06
N GLN A 376 -10.31 22.91 -12.76
CA GLN A 376 -11.31 23.68 -13.53
C GLN A 376 -10.88 23.87 -14.99
N LYS A 377 -9.61 24.24 -15.23
CA LYS A 377 -9.05 24.38 -16.59
C LYS A 377 -9.09 23.07 -17.37
N GLU A 378 -8.83 21.94 -16.73
CA GLU A 378 -8.92 20.62 -17.37
C GLU A 378 -10.37 20.27 -17.73
N LYS A 379 -11.32 20.48 -16.81
CA LYS A 379 -12.76 20.29 -17.09
C LYS A 379 -13.26 21.18 -18.24
N GLU A 380 -12.80 22.42 -18.31
CA GLU A 380 -13.11 23.31 -19.44
C GLU A 380 -12.55 22.76 -20.76
N LYS A 381 -11.31 22.28 -20.79
CA LYS A 381 -10.71 21.63 -21.97
C LYS A 381 -11.48 20.38 -22.40
N GLU A 382 -11.88 19.53 -21.45
CA GLU A 382 -12.69 18.35 -21.71
C GLU A 382 -14.05 18.72 -22.30
N SER A 383 -14.74 19.71 -21.72
CA SER A 383 -16.04 20.16 -22.22
C SER A 383 -15.98 20.72 -23.64
N LYS A 384 -14.87 21.39 -24.01
CA LYS A 384 -14.64 21.88 -25.38
C LYS A 384 -14.33 20.73 -26.36
N ALA A 385 -13.56 19.73 -25.93
CA ALA A 385 -13.22 18.56 -26.75
C ALA A 385 -14.43 17.65 -27.03
N VAL A 386 -15.41 17.60 -26.12
CA VAL A 386 -16.65 16.84 -26.34
C VAL A 386 -17.54 17.53 -27.39
N LYS A 387 -17.63 18.88 -27.36
CA LYS A 387 -18.45 19.63 -28.33
C LYS A 387 -17.96 19.53 -29.77
N SER A 388 -16.65 19.41 -30.00
CA SER A 388 -16.09 19.31 -31.37
C SER A 388 -16.26 17.93 -32.02
N LYS A 389 -16.67 16.89 -31.28
CA LYS A 389 -16.88 15.53 -31.82
C LYS A 389 -18.32 15.22 -32.23
N VAL A 390 -19.25 16.15 -32.03
CA VAL A 390 -20.63 16.02 -32.55
C VAL A 390 -20.57 16.25 -34.06
N LYS A 391 -20.40 15.17 -34.83
CA LYS A 391 -20.46 15.22 -36.29
C LYS A 391 -21.78 15.90 -36.70
N PRO A 392 -21.76 16.93 -37.57
CA PRO A 392 -22.97 17.49 -38.11
C PRO A 392 -23.74 16.35 -38.80
N GLY A 393 -25.00 16.19 -38.41
CA GLY A 393 -25.86 15.09 -38.83
C GLY A 393 -25.78 14.87 -40.34
N ARG A 394 -25.43 13.65 -40.72
CA ARG A 394 -25.53 13.15 -42.09
C ARG A 394 -26.98 13.32 -42.52
N LYS A 395 -27.28 14.39 -43.28
CA LYS A 395 -28.60 14.62 -43.88
C LYS A 395 -29.01 13.34 -44.61
N GLN A 396 -30.03 12.65 -44.10
CA GLN A 396 -30.67 11.58 -44.83
C GLN A 396 -31.33 12.22 -46.06
N ARG A 397 -30.78 11.95 -47.25
CA ARG A 397 -31.47 12.23 -48.51
C ARG A 397 -32.68 11.30 -48.58
N LYS A 398 -33.86 11.89 -48.71
CA LYS A 398 -35.10 11.19 -49.09
C LYS A 398 -35.05 10.82 -50.56
#